data_AF-A0A7X5WVG0-F1
#
_entry.id   AF-A0A7X5WVG0-F1
#
_cell.length_a   1.000
_cell.length_b   1.000
_cell.length_c   1.000
_cell.angle_alpha   90.00
_cell.angle_beta   90.00
_cell.angle_gamma   90.00
#
_symmetry.space_group_name_H-M   'P 1'
#
loop_
_entity.id
_entity.type
_entity.pdbx_description
1 polymer ?
#
loop_
_entity_poly.entity_id
_entity_poly.type
_entity_poly.pdbx_seq_one_letter_code
_entity_poly.pdbx_strand_id
1 'polypeptide(L)'
;TLFAQGDPAVVADAPVHRTQLDKRSFVDVARNWLEGADELLVRLAAQLTWKGGTRPMYGELVEEPRLHARLDRRDPATPAVVADMVRWL
;
A
#
# COMPACT_ATOMS: atom_id res chain seq x y z
N THR A 1 13.77 -8.30 7.85
CA THR A 1 15.01 -7.51 8.07
C THR A 1 14.65 -6.11 8.56
N LEU A 2 15.51 -5.46 9.36
CA LEU A 2 15.22 -4.16 9.99
C LEU A 2 14.91 -3.04 8.97
N PHE A 3 15.44 -3.14 7.75
CA PHE A 3 15.27 -2.14 6.68
C PHE A 3 14.45 -2.63 5.49
N ALA A 4 13.75 -3.77 5.61
CA ALA A 4 12.95 -4.34 4.52
C ALA A 4 13.67 -4.40 3.14
N GLN A 5 15.00 -4.47 3.13
CA GLN A 5 15.82 -4.51 1.92
C GLN A 5 15.78 -5.88 1.26
N GLY A 6 15.87 -5.91 -0.07
CA GLY A 6 15.88 -7.12 -0.90
C GLY A 6 14.96 -7.03 -2.10
N ASP A 7 14.75 -8.17 -2.77
CA ASP A 7 13.79 -8.26 -3.86
C ASP A 7 12.35 -8.18 -3.32
N PRO A 8 11.47 -7.34 -3.89
CA PRO A 8 10.10 -7.22 -3.42
C PRO A 8 9.32 -8.53 -3.51
N ALA A 9 8.83 -9.03 -2.38
CA ALA A 9 8.05 -10.26 -2.32
C ALA A 9 7.00 -10.23 -1.20
N VAL A 10 5.81 -10.77 -1.47
CA VAL A 10 4.77 -10.94 -0.45
C VAL A 10 5.05 -12.20 0.37
N VAL A 11 5.09 -12.06 1.69
CA VAL A 11 5.19 -13.17 2.65
C VAL A 11 3.78 -13.66 2.97
N ALA A 12 3.33 -14.70 2.25
CA ALA A 12 1.95 -15.15 2.26
C ALA A 12 1.46 -15.66 3.63
N ASP A 13 2.36 -16.13 4.49
CA ASP A 13 2.08 -16.67 5.82
C ASP A 13 2.46 -15.71 6.96
N ALA A 14 2.68 -14.42 6.65
CA ALA A 14 2.97 -13.41 7.65
C ALA A 14 1.91 -13.41 8.77
N PRO A 15 2.31 -13.49 10.06
CA PRO A 15 1.37 -13.53 11.17
C PRO A 15 0.46 -12.30 11.22
N VAL A 16 -0.85 -12.53 11.31
CA VAL A 16 -1.87 -11.48 11.40
C VAL A 16 -2.37 -11.37 12.82
N HIS A 17 -2.36 -10.15 13.36
CA HIS A 17 -2.91 -9.84 14.67
C HIS A 17 -4.17 -8.99 14.49
N ARG A 18 -5.33 -9.52 14.90
CA ARG A 18 -6.62 -8.83 14.80
C ARG A 18 -6.96 -8.09 16.08
N THR A 19 -7.29 -6.81 15.95
CA THR A 19 -7.89 -5.99 17.00
C THR A 19 -9.36 -5.74 16.67
N GLN A 20 -10.27 -6.23 17.51
CA GLN A 20 -11.70 -5.91 17.37
C GLN A 20 -11.97 -4.48 17.83
N LEU A 21 -12.69 -3.70 17.02
CA LEU A 21 -13.13 -2.34 17.36
C LEU A 21 -14.58 -2.34 17.85
N ASP A 22 -15.44 -3.14 17.20
CA ASP A 22 -16.82 -3.38 17.60
C ASP A 22 -17.33 -4.74 17.06
N LYS A 23 -18.65 -4.98 17.09
CA LYS A 23 -19.27 -6.24 16.61
C LYS A 23 -19.08 -6.53 15.12
N ARG A 24 -18.78 -5.52 14.31
CA ARG A 24 -18.71 -5.56 12.84
C ARG A 24 -17.41 -4.95 12.29
N SER A 25 -16.60 -4.32 13.13
CA SER A 25 -15.40 -3.58 12.74
C SER A 25 -14.16 -4.14 13.43
N PHE A 26 -13.09 -4.34 12.66
CA PHE A 26 -11.80 -4.83 13.14
C PHE A 26 -10.64 -4.22 12.36
N VAL A 27 -9.42 -4.33 12.90
CA VAL A 27 -8.16 -4.01 12.23
C VAL A 27 -7.26 -5.23 12.28
N ASP A 28 -6.75 -5.66 11.12
CA ASP A 28 -5.74 -6.70 11.00
C ASP A 28 -4.37 -6.08 10.77
N VAL A 29 -3.40 -6.46 11.60
CA VAL A 29 -2.01 -6.02 11.50
C VAL A 29 -1.13 -7.21 11.17
N ALA A 30 -0.62 -7.24 9.94
CA ALA A 30 0.47 -8.11 9.54
C ALA A 30 1.78 -7.32 9.57
N ARG A 31 2.78 -7.81 10.30
CA ARG A 31 4.13 -7.19 10.30
C ARG A 31 5.01 -7.98 9.35
N ASN A 32 5.91 -7.29 8.64
CA ASN A 32 6.86 -7.90 7.71
C ASN A 32 6.19 -8.76 6.62
N TRP A 33 4.97 -8.42 6.20
CA TRP A 33 4.24 -9.14 5.16
C TRP A 33 4.76 -8.86 3.74
N LEU A 34 5.62 -7.85 3.60
CA LEU A 34 6.26 -7.44 2.36
C LEU A 34 7.76 -7.32 2.62
N GLU A 35 8.54 -8.16 1.95
CA GLU A 35 10.00 -8.01 1.81
C GLU A 35 10.31 -7.05 0.65
N GLY A 36 11.51 -6.47 0.64
CA GLY A 36 11.93 -5.52 -0.41
C GLY A 36 11.05 -4.27 -0.52
N ALA A 37 10.41 -3.85 0.59
CA ALA A 37 9.43 -2.76 0.57
C ALA A 37 10.09 -1.42 0.21
N ASP A 38 11.34 -1.21 0.63
CA ASP A 38 12.10 0.00 0.36
C ASP A 38 12.46 0.09 -1.13
N GLU A 39 12.90 -1.01 -1.74
CA GLU A 39 13.20 -1.09 -3.18
C GLU A 39 11.96 -0.91 -4.03
N LEU A 40 10.83 -1.49 -3.62
CA LEU A 40 9.54 -1.27 -4.29
C LEU A 40 9.15 0.21 -4.23
N LEU A 41 9.26 0.84 -3.06
CA LEU A 41 8.96 2.26 -2.88
C LEU A 41 9.82 3.15 -3.79
N VAL A 42 11.14 2.93 -3.81
CA VAL A 42 12.06 3.69 -4.66
C VAL A 42 11.70 3.55 -6.15
N ARG A 43 11.40 2.33 -6.61
CA ARG A 43 10.96 2.10 -7.99
C ARG A 43 9.67 2.82 -8.32
N LEU A 44 8.63 2.67 -7.49
CA LEU A 44 7.33 3.31 -7.73
C LEU A 44 7.43 4.85 -7.65
N ALA A 45 8.20 5.38 -6.70
CA ALA A 45 8.45 6.81 -6.58
C ALA A 45 9.04 7.41 -7.86
N ALA A 46 9.98 6.71 -8.50
CA ALA A 46 10.63 7.18 -9.73
C ALA A 46 9.77 7.01 -10.99
N GLN A 47 8.86 6.03 -11.03
CA GLN A 47 8.19 5.62 -12.27
C GLN A 47 6.74 6.09 -12.38
N LEU A 48 6.05 6.31 -11.26
CA LEU A 48 4.64 6.69 -11.29
C LEU A 48 4.46 8.17 -11.61
N THR A 49 3.36 8.45 -12.31
CA THR A 49 2.91 9.83 -12.49
C THR A 49 2.11 10.26 -11.27
N TRP A 50 2.79 10.90 -10.33
CA TRP A 50 2.20 11.44 -9.11
C TRP A 50 1.29 12.65 -9.40
N LYS A 51 0.14 12.69 -8.72
CA LYS A 51 -0.85 13.76 -8.82
C LYS A 51 -1.25 14.26 -7.43
N GLY A 52 -1.40 15.58 -7.30
CA GLY A 52 -2.08 16.17 -6.15
C GLY A 52 -3.60 16.11 -6.36
N GLY A 53 -4.34 16.07 -5.27
CA GLY A 53 -5.80 16.11 -5.28
C GLY A 53 -6.33 17.33 -4.54
N THR A 54 -7.62 17.61 -4.72
CA THR A 54 -8.39 18.45 -3.81
C THR A 54 -9.52 17.63 -3.22
N ARG A 55 -9.93 17.94 -1.99
CA ARG A 55 -11.06 17.26 -1.34
C ARG A 55 -11.92 18.23 -0.56
N PRO A 56 -13.24 18.00 -0.48
CA PRO A 56 -14.11 18.78 0.40
C PRO A 56 -13.77 18.45 1.86
N MET A 57 -13.45 19.46 2.65
CA MET A 57 -13.17 19.35 4.07
C MET A 57 -13.77 20.54 4.81
N TYR A 58 -14.66 20.26 5.77
CA TYR A 58 -15.31 21.28 6.61
C TYR A 58 -16.03 22.40 5.85
N GLY A 59 -16.65 22.07 4.71
CA GLY A 59 -17.39 23.05 3.88
C GLY A 59 -16.54 23.74 2.81
N GLU A 60 -15.23 23.53 2.81
CA GLU A 60 -14.29 24.13 1.85
C GLU A 60 -13.65 23.05 0.97
N LEU A 61 -13.20 23.43 -0.23
CA LEU A 61 -12.37 22.56 -1.06
C LEU A 61 -10.90 22.85 -0.74
N VAL A 62 -10.18 21.87 -0.19
CA VAL A 62 -8.78 22.03 0.21
C VAL A 62 -7.85 21.17 -0.64
N GLU A 63 -6.63 21.66 -0.88
CA GLU A 63 -5.56 20.87 -1.49
C GLU A 63 -5.14 19.73 -0.54
N GLU A 64 -4.95 18.53 -1.10
CA GLU A 64 -4.42 17.42 -0.33
C GLU A 64 -2.92 17.63 -0.05
N PRO A 65 -2.46 17.45 1.21
CA PRO A 65 -1.05 17.65 1.57
C PRO A 65 -0.19 16.44 1.17
N ARG A 66 -0.50 15.78 0.06
CA ARG A 66 0.17 14.57 -0.43
C ARG A 66 -0.08 14.38 -1.92
N LEU A 67 0.84 13.68 -2.56
CA LEU A 67 0.64 13.16 -3.91
C LEU A 67 0.16 11.72 -3.85
N HIS A 68 -0.60 11.31 -4.85
CA HIS A 68 -1.03 9.93 -5.04
C HIS A 68 -0.85 9.50 -6.49
N ALA A 69 -0.77 8.18 -6.69
CA ALA A 69 -0.79 7.55 -7.99
C ALA A 69 -1.68 6.30 -7.90
N ARG A 70 -2.25 5.87 -9.03
CA ARG A 70 -3.12 4.69 -9.11
C ARG A 70 -2.44 3.63 -9.96
N LEU A 71 -2.44 2.40 -9.45
CA LEU A 71 -2.09 1.20 -10.18
C LEU A 71 -3.35 0.35 -10.39
N ASP A 72 -3.52 -0.24 -11.57
CA ASP A 72 -4.55 -1.26 -11.81
C ASP A 72 -3.87 -2.63 -11.78
N ARG A 73 -4.32 -3.52 -10.90
CA ARG A 73 -3.80 -4.89 -10.79
C ARG A 73 -3.85 -5.66 -12.11
N ARG A 74 -4.80 -5.35 -12.99
CA ARG A 74 -5.00 -6.02 -14.28
C ARG A 74 -4.11 -5.43 -15.38
N ASP A 75 -3.48 -4.28 -15.12
CA ASP A 75 -2.52 -3.69 -16.05
C ASP A 75 -1.23 -4.52 -16.03
N PRO A 76 -0.78 -5.08 -17.17
CA PRO A 76 0.48 -5.80 -17.26
C PRO A 76 1.72 -4.97 -16.87
N ALA A 77 1.61 -3.64 -16.91
CA ALA A 77 2.68 -2.73 -16.47
C ALA A 77 2.78 -2.60 -14.94
N THR A 78 1.77 -3.03 -14.19
CA THR A 78 1.81 -3.03 -12.73
C THR A 78 2.82 -4.08 -12.25
N PRO A 79 3.76 -3.74 -11.34
CA PRO A 79 4.70 -4.71 -10.81
C PRO A 79 3.99 -5.93 -10.20
N ALA A 80 4.42 -7.14 -10.54
CA ALA A 80 3.78 -8.39 -10.12
C ALA A 80 3.56 -8.46 -8.60
N VAL A 81 4.55 -8.04 -7.81
CA VAL A 81 4.45 -7.99 -6.34
C VAL A 81 3.25 -7.15 -5.85
N VAL A 82 2.88 -6.06 -6.55
CA VAL A 82 1.73 -5.23 -6.22
C VAL A 82 0.43 -5.97 -6.55
N ALA A 83 0.40 -6.73 -7.64
CA ALA A 83 -0.74 -7.57 -7.98
C ALA A 83 -0.98 -8.69 -6.95
N ASP A 84 0.08 -9.21 -6.34
CA ASP A 84 0.04 -10.28 -5.34
C ASP A 84 -0.45 -9.80 -3.94
N MET A 85 -0.45 -8.49 -3.68
CA MET A 85 -0.85 -7.93 -2.37
C MET A 85 -2.32 -8.16 -2.01
N VAL A 86 -3.16 -8.54 -2.98
CA VAL A 86 -4.63 -8.58 -2.84
C VAL A 86 -5.15 -9.76 -1.99
N ARG A 87 -4.27 -10.62 -1.46
CA ARG A 87 -4.67 -11.77 -0.63
C ARG A 87 -5.45 -11.39 0.66
N TRP A 88 -5.41 -10.13 1.08
CA TRP A 88 -5.97 -9.67 2.36
C TRP A 88 -7.15 -8.69 2.23
N LEU A 89 -7.73 -8.55 1.02
CA LEU A 89 -8.98 -7.83 0.76
C LEU A 89 -10.13 -8.82 0.52
#